data_AF-Q6ZXV8-F1
#
_entry.id   AF-Q6ZXV8-F1
#
_cell.length_a   1.000
_cell.length_b   1.000
_cell.length_c   1.000
_cell.angle_alpha   90.00
_cell.angle_beta   90.00
_cell.angle_gamma   90.00
#
_symmetry.space_group_name_H-M   'P 1'
#
loop_
_entity.id
_entity.type
_entity.pdbx_description
1 polymer ?
#
loop_
_entity_poly.entity_id
_entity_poly.type
_entity_poly.pdbx_seq_one_letter_code
_entity_poly.pdbx_strand_id
1 'polypeptide(L)'
;LVEVLMPAKKHFARPRPYEVTPKVKPVLPPPEGESYPSGHTMDSYFKASLLSMLVPEHHDAFFARAEEHAQSRVLAGVHFPSDLEGGQTAAAALVASLLADPTVAADFAAVREEL
;
A
#
# COMPACT_ATOMS: atom_id res chain seq x y z
N LEU A 1 3.24 9.95 0.68
CA LEU A 1 2.62 8.69 0.19
C LEU A 1 1.12 8.64 0.49
N VAL A 2 0.67 8.59 1.75
CA VAL A 2 -0.78 8.47 2.08
C VAL A 2 -1.63 9.61 1.51
N GLU A 3 -1.08 10.81 1.37
CA GLU A 3 -1.74 11.97 0.76
C GLU A 3 -2.30 11.69 -0.65
N VAL A 4 -1.62 10.85 -1.43
CA VAL A 4 -2.06 10.44 -2.79
C VAL A 4 -3.44 9.78 -2.75
N LEU A 5 -3.78 9.12 -1.64
CA LEU A 5 -5.05 8.43 -1.47
C LEU A 5 -6.16 9.33 -0.94
N MET A 6 -5.85 10.55 -0.46
CA MET A 6 -6.84 11.38 0.24
C MET A 6 -8.08 11.71 -0.61
N PRO A 7 -7.99 12.01 -1.91
CA PRO A 7 -9.18 12.19 -2.74
C PRO A 7 -10.08 10.96 -2.77
N ALA A 8 -9.50 9.77 -2.95
CA ALA A 8 -10.25 8.51 -2.94
C ALA A 8 -10.84 8.23 -1.55
N LYS A 9 -10.06 8.39 -0.48
CA LYS A 9 -10.51 8.20 0.90
C LYS A 9 -11.72 9.07 1.24
N LYS A 10 -11.65 10.36 0.90
CA LYS A 10 -12.75 11.31 1.10
C LYS A 10 -13.97 10.97 0.23
N HIS A 11 -13.75 10.51 -1.00
CA HIS A 11 -14.85 10.16 -1.91
C HIS A 11 -15.63 8.94 -1.43
N PHE A 12 -14.93 7.87 -1.04
CA PHE A 12 -15.59 6.63 -0.61
C PHE A 12 -16.06 6.69 0.85
N ALA A 13 -15.39 7.50 1.69
CA ALA A 13 -15.72 7.73 3.09
C ALA A 13 -16.01 6.43 3.88
N ARG A 14 -15.31 5.34 3.54
CA ARG A 14 -15.68 4.00 4.01
C ARG A 14 -15.35 3.85 5.51
N PRO A 15 -16.33 3.52 6.37
CA PRO A 15 -16.05 3.22 7.77
C PRO A 15 -15.19 1.96 7.90
N ARG A 16 -14.45 1.84 8.98
CA ARG A 16 -13.57 0.70 9.27
C ARG A 16 -14.36 -0.51 9.77
N PRO A 17 -13.84 -1.74 9.68
CA PRO A 17 -14.55 -2.93 10.17
C PRO A 17 -15.04 -2.83 11.62
N TYR A 18 -14.21 -2.30 12.52
CA TYR A 18 -14.55 -2.12 13.94
C TYR A 18 -15.59 -1.02 14.20
N GLU A 19 -15.81 -0.11 13.25
CA GLU A 19 -16.83 0.95 13.33
C GLU A 19 -18.19 0.42 12.87
N VAL A 20 -18.19 -0.54 11.95
CA VAL A 20 -19.41 -1.17 11.41
C VAL A 20 -20.01 -2.18 12.36
N THR A 21 -19.18 -2.91 13.12
CA THR A 21 -19.69 -3.93 14.05
C THR A 21 -18.81 -4.10 15.30
N PRO A 22 -19.41 -4.19 16.50
CA PRO A 22 -18.67 -4.44 17.74
C PRO A 22 -18.07 -5.85 17.82
N LYS A 23 -18.42 -6.75 16.87
CA LYS A 23 -17.84 -8.09 16.76
C LYS A 23 -16.37 -8.07 16.34
N VAL A 24 -15.94 -7.01 15.65
CA VAL A 24 -14.54 -6.82 15.28
C VAL A 24 -13.89 -5.90 16.29
N LYS A 25 -12.89 -6.41 17.01
CA LYS A 25 -12.08 -5.64 17.95
C LYS A 25 -10.70 -5.44 17.34
N PRO A 26 -10.28 -4.20 17.06
CA PRO A 26 -8.99 -3.96 16.46
C PRO A 26 -7.90 -4.30 17.47
N VAL A 27 -6.87 -5.04 17.04
CA VAL A 27 -5.72 -5.40 17.90
C VAL A 27 -4.53 -4.45 17.70
N LEU A 28 -4.65 -3.54 16.75
CA LEU A 28 -3.73 -2.45 16.50
C LEU A 28 -4.41 -1.12 16.82
N PRO A 29 -3.63 -0.06 17.11
CA PRO A 29 -4.19 1.29 17.21
C PRO A 29 -5.03 1.62 15.96
N PRO A 30 -6.24 2.17 16.13
CA PRO A 30 -7.06 2.65 15.03
C PRO A 30 -6.26 3.58 14.12
N PRO A 31 -6.12 3.29 12.82
CA PRO A 31 -5.41 4.17 11.92
C PRO A 31 -6.24 5.42 11.64
N GLU A 32 -5.56 6.53 11.37
CA GLU A 32 -6.22 7.77 10.95
C GLU A 32 -6.93 7.61 9.59
N GLY A 33 -8.04 8.34 9.42
CA GLY A 33 -8.80 8.40 8.18
C GLY A 33 -9.57 7.12 7.83
N GLU A 34 -10.10 7.12 6.62
CA GLU A 34 -11.11 6.19 6.13
C GLU A 34 -10.51 4.86 5.67
N SER A 35 -11.33 3.80 5.66
CA SER A 35 -10.86 2.42 5.42
C SER A 35 -10.40 2.20 3.97
N TYR A 36 -11.13 2.70 2.98
CA TYR A 36 -10.83 2.46 1.56
C TYR A 36 -10.18 3.67 0.88
N PRO A 37 -9.14 3.47 0.05
CA PRO A 37 -8.31 2.27 -0.06
C PRO A 37 -7.28 2.17 1.10
N SER A 38 -6.65 1.01 1.29
CA SER A 38 -5.66 0.82 2.33
C SER A 38 -4.32 1.52 2.00
N GLY A 39 -3.96 2.52 2.80
CA GLY A 39 -2.67 3.22 2.68
C GLY A 39 -1.47 2.36 3.06
N HIS A 40 -1.62 1.49 4.06
CA HIS A 40 -0.59 0.53 4.45
C HIS A 40 -0.29 -0.46 3.33
N THR A 41 -1.33 -0.94 2.64
CA THR A 41 -1.17 -1.87 1.52
C THR A 41 -0.52 -1.17 0.34
N MET A 42 -0.96 0.06 0.02
CA MET A 42 -0.33 0.86 -1.03
C MET A 42 1.16 1.07 -0.76
N ASP A 43 1.53 1.47 0.46
CA ASP A 43 2.92 1.70 0.84
C ASP A 43 3.79 0.44 0.73
N SER A 44 3.32 -0.71 1.23
CA SER A 44 4.10 -1.95 1.15
C SER A 44 4.26 -2.46 -0.27
N TYR A 45 3.19 -2.41 -1.09
CA TYR A 45 3.26 -2.83 -2.49
C TYR A 45 4.07 -1.86 -3.36
N PHE A 46 4.02 -0.57 -3.06
CA PHE A 46 4.87 0.45 -3.70
C PHE A 46 6.35 0.13 -3.48
N LYS A 47 6.75 -0.12 -2.24
CA LYS A 47 8.13 -0.49 -1.88
C LYS A 47 8.53 -1.81 -2.51
N ALA A 48 7.69 -2.84 -2.45
CA ALA A 48 7.99 -4.13 -3.06
C ALA A 48 8.22 -4.00 -4.57
N SER A 49 7.39 -3.20 -5.26
CA SER A 49 7.54 -2.94 -6.69
C SER A 49 8.91 -2.33 -7.01
N LEU A 50 9.28 -1.24 -6.33
CA LEU A 50 10.57 -0.58 -6.57
C LEU A 50 11.76 -1.47 -6.22
N LEU A 51 11.73 -2.13 -5.05
CA LEU A 51 12.81 -3.02 -4.61
C LEU A 51 12.97 -4.23 -5.54
N SER A 52 11.86 -4.78 -6.04
CA SER A 52 11.92 -5.90 -6.99
C SER A 52 12.49 -5.52 -8.36
N MET A 53 12.36 -4.26 -8.77
CA MET A 53 12.98 -3.74 -9.98
C MET A 53 14.47 -3.47 -9.79
N LEU A 54 14.89 -3.15 -8.57
CA LEU A 54 16.29 -2.88 -8.20
C LEU A 54 17.08 -4.18 -7.93
N VAL A 55 16.48 -5.14 -7.23
CA VAL A 55 17.10 -6.40 -6.78
C VAL A 55 16.21 -7.58 -7.19
N PRO A 56 16.18 -7.93 -8.49
CA PRO A 56 15.21 -8.85 -9.07
C PRO A 56 15.28 -10.28 -8.53
N GLU A 57 16.43 -10.73 -8.04
CA GLU A 57 16.61 -12.03 -7.37
C GLU A 57 15.79 -12.18 -6.08
N HIS A 58 15.31 -11.06 -5.51
CA HIS A 58 14.47 -11.02 -4.32
C HIS A 58 13.03 -10.61 -4.60
N HIS A 59 12.61 -10.53 -5.87
CA HIS A 59 11.26 -10.14 -6.29
C HIS A 59 10.16 -10.83 -5.45
N ASP A 60 10.16 -12.16 -5.43
CA ASP A 60 9.11 -12.93 -4.75
C ASP A 60 9.12 -12.71 -3.23
N ALA A 61 10.31 -12.52 -2.65
CA ALA A 61 10.44 -12.25 -1.21
C ALA A 61 9.87 -10.87 -0.84
N PHE A 62 10.09 -9.86 -1.68
CA PHE A 62 9.53 -8.53 -1.45
C PHE A 62 8.01 -8.52 -1.54
N PHE A 63 7.44 -9.18 -2.56
CA PHE A 63 5.99 -9.27 -2.71
C PHE A 63 5.35 -10.15 -1.63
N ALA A 64 5.99 -11.25 -1.22
CA ALA A 64 5.53 -12.06 -0.09
C ALA A 64 5.47 -11.22 1.19
N ARG A 65 6.50 -10.38 1.45
CA ARG A 65 6.50 -9.49 2.61
C ARG A 65 5.43 -8.41 2.54
N ALA A 66 5.20 -7.84 1.35
CA ALA A 66 4.14 -6.85 1.15
C ALA A 66 2.74 -7.45 1.36
N GLU A 67 2.53 -8.68 0.89
CA GLU A 67 1.27 -9.39 1.08
C GLU A 67 1.03 -9.75 2.54
N GLU A 68 2.04 -10.26 3.26
CA GLU A 68 1.94 -10.52 4.70
C GLU A 68 1.57 -9.23 5.46
N HIS A 69 2.21 -8.10 5.11
CA HIS A 69 1.89 -6.81 5.71
C HIS A 69 0.45 -6.38 5.41
N ALA A 70 -0.03 -6.52 4.17
CA ALA A 70 -1.39 -6.18 3.78
C ALA A 70 -2.42 -7.05 4.53
N GLN A 71 -2.25 -8.38 4.50
CA GLN A 71 -3.16 -9.33 5.16
C GLN A 71 -3.20 -9.14 6.67
N SER A 72 -2.08 -8.79 7.29
CA SER A 72 -2.05 -8.48 8.72
C SER A 72 -3.01 -7.34 9.11
N ARG A 73 -3.36 -6.44 8.18
CA ARG A 73 -4.32 -5.35 8.45
C ARG A 73 -5.76 -5.84 8.52
N VAL A 74 -6.11 -6.86 7.73
CA VAL A 74 -7.42 -7.53 7.79
C VAL A 74 -7.52 -8.33 9.09
N LEU A 75 -6.49 -9.12 9.40
CA LEU A 75 -6.41 -9.89 10.65
C LEU A 75 -6.47 -8.98 11.87
N ALA A 76 -5.87 -7.78 11.78
CA ALA A 76 -5.93 -6.80 12.85
C ALA A 76 -7.28 -6.08 12.98
N GLY A 77 -8.23 -6.33 12.08
CA GLY A 77 -9.57 -5.75 12.12
C GLY A 77 -9.66 -4.29 11.66
N VAL A 78 -8.63 -3.75 11.00
CA VAL A 78 -8.55 -2.32 10.62
C VAL A 78 -8.79 -2.05 9.14
N HIS A 79 -8.90 -3.10 8.31
CA HIS A 79 -9.22 -3.01 6.89
C HIS A 79 -10.07 -4.20 6.45
N PHE A 80 -10.89 -4.00 5.41
CA PHE A 80 -11.56 -5.07 4.68
C PHE A 80 -10.63 -5.64 3.60
N PRO A 81 -10.83 -6.89 3.13
CA PRO A 81 -10.08 -7.44 2.00
C PRO A 81 -10.08 -6.54 0.76
N SER A 82 -11.23 -5.94 0.40
CA SER A 82 -11.31 -5.03 -0.74
C SER A 82 -10.57 -3.70 -0.54
N ASP A 83 -10.27 -3.28 0.71
CA ASP A 83 -9.38 -2.13 0.93
C ASP A 83 -7.95 -2.45 0.50
N LEU A 84 -7.54 -3.71 0.60
CA LEU A 84 -6.20 -4.15 0.21
C LEU A 84 -6.06 -4.13 -1.31
N GLU A 85 -7.05 -4.66 -2.04
CA GLU A 85 -7.12 -4.61 -3.51
C GLU A 85 -7.02 -3.16 -4.03
N GLY A 86 -7.75 -2.24 -3.39
CA GLY A 86 -7.67 -0.81 -3.71
C GLY A 86 -6.28 -0.22 -3.43
N GLY A 87 -5.62 -0.66 -2.36
CA GLY A 87 -4.25 -0.26 -2.04
C GLY A 87 -3.21 -0.78 -3.04
N GLN A 88 -3.33 -2.05 -3.46
CA GLN A 88 -2.49 -2.66 -4.49
C GLN A 88 -2.63 -1.93 -5.82
N THR A 89 -3.87 -1.64 -6.24
CA THR A 89 -4.16 -0.87 -7.46
C THR A 89 -3.53 0.52 -7.41
N ALA A 90 -3.66 1.21 -6.26
CA ALA A 90 -3.06 2.53 -6.10
C ALA A 90 -1.52 2.49 -6.11
N ALA A 91 -0.90 1.44 -5.54
CA ALA A 91 0.55 1.26 -5.59
C ALA A 91 1.03 1.13 -7.03
N ALA A 92 0.40 0.25 -7.82
CA ALA A 92 0.76 0.04 -9.22
C ALA A 92 0.62 1.33 -10.04
N ALA A 93 -0.49 2.07 -9.86
CA ALA A 93 -0.69 3.35 -10.52
C ALA A 93 0.35 4.40 -10.12
N LEU A 94 0.72 4.46 -8.84
CA LEU A 94 1.74 5.39 -8.36
C LEU A 94 3.12 5.06 -8.92
N VAL A 95 3.54 3.79 -8.92
CA VAL A 95 4.82 3.37 -9.50
C VAL A 95 4.88 3.73 -10.99
N ALA A 96 3.82 3.43 -11.75
CA ALA A 96 3.74 3.77 -13.16
C ALA A 96 3.84 5.28 -13.39
N SER A 97 3.13 6.08 -12.58
CA SER A 97 3.18 7.55 -12.66
C SER A 97 4.56 8.11 -12.35
N LEU A 98 5.24 7.57 -11.33
CA LEU A 98 6.56 8.04 -10.93
C LEU A 98 7.62 7.67 -11.98
N LEU A 99 7.62 6.44 -12.49
CA LEU A 99 8.60 6.02 -13.48
C LEU A 99 8.38 6.63 -14.88
N ALA A 100 7.21 7.23 -15.12
CA ALA A 100 6.96 8.05 -16.30
C ALA A 100 7.58 9.45 -16.21
N ASP A 101 7.93 9.92 -15.01
CA ASP A 101 8.65 11.18 -14.82
C ASP A 101 10.15 10.97 -15.12
N PRO A 102 10.75 11.66 -16.11
CA PRO A 102 12.15 11.46 -16.47
C PRO A 102 13.14 11.77 -15.35
N THR A 103 12.81 12.72 -14.45
CA THR A 103 13.66 13.05 -13.31
C THR A 103 13.68 11.89 -12.31
N VAL A 104 12.51 11.35 -11.97
CA VAL A 104 12.42 10.21 -11.05
C VAL A 104 13.01 8.95 -11.68
N ALA A 105 12.83 8.74 -12.98
CA ALA A 105 13.46 7.62 -13.70
C ALA A 105 14.99 7.70 -13.67
N ALA A 106 15.56 8.91 -13.79
CA ALA A 106 17.01 9.12 -13.67
C ALA A 106 17.51 8.84 -12.25
N ASP A 107 16.81 9.32 -11.22
CA ASP A 107 17.13 9.03 -9.82
C ASP A 107 17.05 7.52 -9.53
N PHE A 108 16.01 6.86 -10.03
CA PHE A 108 15.85 5.41 -9.89
C PHE A 108 16.98 4.63 -10.57
N ALA A 109 17.44 5.08 -11.73
CA ALA A 109 18.60 4.48 -12.41
C ALA A 109 19.89 4.67 -11.61
N ALA A 110 20.07 5.81 -10.95
CA ALA A 110 21.23 6.07 -10.09
C ALA A 110 21.25 5.16 -8.85
N VAL A 111 20.10 4.97 -8.18
CA VAL A 111 19.97 4.05 -7.03
C VAL A 111 20.37 2.63 -7.39
N ARG A 112 20.11 2.19 -8.62
CA ARG A 112 20.47 0.84 -9.07
C ARG A 112 21.99 0.61 -9.10
N GLU A 113 22.80 1.66 -9.27
CA GLU A 113 24.26 1.55 -9.24
C GLU A 113 24.83 1.54 -7.80
N GLU A 114 24.01 1.81 -6.78
CA GLU A 114 24.42 1.77 -5.36
C GLU A 114 24.25 0.39 -4.71
N LEU A 115 23.59 -0.55 -5.39
CA LEU A 115 23.22 -1.89 -4.90
C LEU A 115 24.13 -2.97 -5.47
#